data_AF-A0A820QLC4-F1
#
_entry.id   AF-A0A820QLC4-F1
#
_cell.length_a   1.000
_cell.length_b   1.000
_cell.length_c   1.000
_cell.angle_alpha   90.00
_cell.angle_beta   90.00
_cell.angle_gamma   90.00
#
_symmetry.space_group_name_H-M   'P 1'
#
loop_
_entity.id
_entity.type
_entity.pdbx_description
1 polymer ?
#
loop_
_entity_poly.entity_id
_entity_poly.type
_entity_poly.pdbx_seq_one_letter_code
_entity_poly.pdbx_strand_id
1 'polypeptide(L)'
;DVSITRGLCPKPGDCTFESDLCGWESNYYDTEMDWIVGQGIHSFGTGPQYDHTTNTAQGKYLMIETSWPTEEGDRAQLESVVFDETNGESRCFRFWYHMYGDHIGTLNVYLFNGTYNRIWSLSGDCG
;
A
#
# COMPACT_ATOMS: atom_id res chain seq x y z
N ASP A 1 -8.02 22.80 -0.89
CA ASP A 1 -9.47 22.71 -1.09
C ASP A 1 -10.05 21.83 0.02
N VAL A 2 -11.26 22.09 0.50
CA VAL A 2 -11.88 21.31 1.59
C VAL A 2 -13.28 20.90 1.15
N SER A 3 -13.52 19.61 1.01
CA SER A 3 -14.81 19.04 0.62
C SER A 3 -15.53 18.41 1.81
N ILE A 4 -16.84 18.66 1.94
CA ILE A 4 -17.71 18.06 2.96
C ILE A 4 -18.77 17.21 2.26
N THR A 5 -18.75 15.90 2.50
CA THR A 5 -19.71 14.95 1.94
C THR A 5 -20.64 14.40 3.02
N ARG A 6 -21.88 14.06 2.65
CA ARG A 6 -22.83 13.39 3.55
C ARG A 6 -22.49 11.91 3.66
N GLY A 7 -22.27 11.39 4.87
CA GLY A 7 -21.99 9.99 5.13
C GLY A 7 -21.27 9.79 6.46
N LEU A 8 -20.97 8.53 6.79
CA LEU A 8 -20.00 8.22 7.84
C LEU A 8 -18.60 8.59 7.32
N CYS A 9 -17.76 9.15 8.18
CA CYS A 9 -16.34 9.32 7.83
C CYS A 9 -15.72 7.92 7.59
N PRO A 10 -14.84 7.77 6.57
CA PRO A 10 -14.01 6.59 6.45
C PRO A 10 -13.29 6.34 7.77
N LYS A 11 -13.20 5.07 8.19
CA LYS A 11 -12.42 4.77 9.39
C LYS A 11 -10.96 5.11 9.10
N PRO A 12 -10.21 5.66 10.07
CA PRO A 12 -8.78 5.84 9.89
C PRO A 12 -8.15 4.53 9.40
N GLY A 13 -7.33 4.62 8.35
CA GLY A 13 -6.66 3.47 7.74
C GLY A 13 -7.43 2.76 6.64
N ASP A 14 -8.74 2.96 6.50
CA ASP A 14 -9.51 2.47 5.34
C ASP A 14 -9.16 3.31 4.12
N CYS A 15 -8.56 2.70 3.11
CA CYS A 15 -8.22 3.37 1.86
C CYS A 15 -8.38 2.48 0.64
N THR A 16 -9.03 3.02 -0.39
CA THR A 16 -9.19 2.38 -1.70
C THR A 16 -8.32 3.02 -2.78
N PHE A 17 -7.62 4.12 -2.47
CA PHE A 17 -6.76 4.88 -3.39
C PHE A 17 -7.45 5.52 -4.61
N GLU A 18 -8.79 5.47 -4.67
CA GLU A 18 -9.58 5.98 -5.80
C GLU A 18 -9.53 7.51 -5.95
N SER A 19 -9.55 8.24 -4.83
CA SER A 19 -9.54 9.70 -4.80
C SER A 19 -8.23 10.29 -4.30
N ASP A 20 -7.63 9.69 -3.27
CA ASP A 20 -6.43 10.17 -2.59
C ASP A 20 -5.75 9.01 -1.83
N LEU A 21 -4.72 9.32 -1.05
CA LEU A 21 -4.00 8.34 -0.23
C LEU A 21 -4.63 8.14 1.16
N CYS A 22 -5.77 8.75 1.48
CA CYS A 22 -6.46 8.61 2.76
C CYS A 22 -5.57 8.86 4.01
N GLY A 23 -4.54 9.70 3.87
CA GLY A 23 -3.55 9.99 4.92
C GLY A 23 -2.39 8.99 5.01
N TRP A 24 -2.30 8.03 4.10
CA TRP A 24 -1.08 7.26 3.88
C TRP A 24 -0.03 8.11 3.16
N GLU A 25 1.24 7.97 3.54
CA GLU A 25 2.34 8.75 2.97
C GLU A 25 3.52 7.84 2.63
N SER A 26 4.13 8.04 1.45
CA SER A 26 5.41 7.37 1.12
C SER A 26 6.54 8.07 1.86
N ASN A 27 7.50 7.31 2.38
CA ASN A 27 8.70 7.88 2.99
C ASN A 27 9.73 8.24 1.92
N TYR A 28 9.62 9.45 1.37
CA TYR A 28 10.50 9.92 0.30
C TYR A 28 11.95 10.23 0.72
N TYR A 29 12.28 10.17 2.01
CA TYR A 29 13.58 10.65 2.52
C TYR A 29 14.58 9.53 2.81
N ASP A 30 14.09 8.40 3.31
CA ASP A 30 14.93 7.29 3.79
C ASP A 30 14.77 6.01 2.95
N THR A 31 14.16 6.10 1.77
CA THR A 31 13.97 4.95 0.88
C THR A 31 14.31 5.27 -0.58
N GLU A 32 14.77 4.28 -1.33
CA GLU A 32 15.22 4.42 -2.73
C GLU A 32 14.05 4.42 -3.73
N MET A 33 12.90 3.90 -3.31
CA MET A 33 11.68 3.79 -4.11
C MET A 33 10.48 4.40 -3.39
N ASP A 34 9.46 4.72 -4.17
CA ASP A 34 8.22 5.29 -3.67
C ASP A 34 7.01 4.42 -4.02
N TRP A 35 6.02 4.48 -3.14
CA TRP A 35 4.69 3.99 -3.46
C TRP A 35 3.96 5.01 -4.35
N ILE A 36 3.54 4.55 -5.52
CA ILE A 36 2.81 5.37 -6.50
C ILE A 36 1.43 4.79 -6.76
N VAL A 37 0.50 5.66 -7.16
CA VAL A 37 -0.86 5.24 -7.54
C VAL A 37 -0.86 4.77 -8.99
N GLY A 38 -1.12 3.48 -9.19
CA GLY A 38 -1.29 2.84 -10.49
C GLY A 38 -2.75 2.57 -10.83
N GLN A 39 -3.01 2.20 -12.09
CA GLN A 39 -4.31 1.75 -12.59
C GLN A 39 -4.10 0.76 -13.76
N GLY A 40 -4.92 -0.29 -13.82
CA GLY A 40 -4.80 -1.35 -14.83
C GLY A 40 -3.40 -1.99 -14.88
N ILE A 41 -3.06 -2.62 -16.01
CA ILE A 41 -1.70 -3.14 -16.22
C ILE A 41 -0.76 -1.96 -16.44
N HIS A 42 0.06 -1.64 -15.44
CA HIS A 42 0.98 -0.49 -15.49
C HIS A 42 2.33 -0.86 -16.11
N SER A 43 2.92 -1.98 -15.70
CA SER A 43 4.26 -2.42 -16.13
C SER A 43 4.13 -3.58 -17.13
N PHE A 44 5.01 -3.62 -18.14
CA PHE A 44 4.88 -4.59 -19.23
C PHE A 44 5.00 -6.03 -18.71
N GLY A 45 3.89 -6.76 -18.69
CA GLY A 45 3.84 -8.16 -18.26
C GLY A 45 3.70 -8.40 -16.75
N THR A 46 3.52 -7.35 -15.94
CA THR A 46 3.30 -7.47 -14.48
C THR A 46 2.22 -6.49 -13.99
N GLY A 47 1.71 -6.73 -12.79
CA GLY A 47 0.64 -5.93 -12.17
C GLY A 47 -0.78 -6.38 -12.52
N PRO A 48 -1.78 -6.04 -11.68
CA PRO A 48 -3.15 -6.50 -11.86
C PRO A 48 -3.84 -5.81 -13.04
N GLN A 49 -4.59 -6.57 -13.83
CA GLN A 49 -5.42 -6.00 -14.91
C GLN A 49 -6.54 -5.11 -14.37
N TYR A 50 -7.05 -5.43 -13.17
CA TYR A 50 -8.15 -4.75 -12.52
C TYR A 50 -7.82 -4.48 -11.06
N ASP A 51 -8.15 -3.28 -10.59
CA ASP A 51 -8.12 -2.97 -9.15
C ASP A 51 -9.15 -3.82 -8.40
N HIS A 52 -8.81 -4.23 -7.18
CA HIS A 52 -9.66 -5.06 -6.34
C HIS A 52 -10.96 -4.34 -5.93
N THR A 53 -10.93 -3.03 -5.68
CA THR A 53 -12.08 -2.27 -5.18
C THR A 53 -13.18 -2.15 -6.23
N THR A 54 -12.82 -1.72 -7.44
CA THR A 54 -13.79 -1.47 -8.53
C THR A 54 -13.96 -2.68 -9.44
N ASN A 55 -13.00 -3.60 -9.46
CA ASN A 55 -12.90 -4.69 -10.43
C ASN A 55 -12.89 -4.16 -11.88
N THR A 56 -12.23 -3.01 -12.10
CA THR A 56 -12.08 -2.37 -13.41
C THR A 56 -10.65 -1.92 -13.65
N ALA A 57 -10.31 -1.63 -14.91
CA ALA A 57 -8.98 -1.15 -15.28
C ALA A 57 -8.78 0.35 -14.93
N GLN A 58 -9.86 1.06 -14.58
CA GLN A 58 -9.84 2.45 -14.16
C GLN A 58 -9.72 2.61 -12.65
N GLY A 59 -9.96 1.53 -11.88
CA GLY A 59 -9.73 1.55 -10.45
C GLY A 59 -8.25 1.65 -10.13
N LYS A 60 -7.97 2.17 -8.94
CA LYS A 60 -6.64 2.58 -8.53
C LYS A 60 -6.14 1.74 -7.39
N TYR A 61 -4.85 1.48 -7.41
CA TYR A 61 -4.16 0.75 -6.36
C TYR A 61 -2.77 1.34 -6.15
N LEU A 62 -2.18 1.07 -4.99
CA LEU A 62 -0.78 1.42 -4.73
C LEU A 62 0.17 0.35 -5.26
N MET A 63 1.25 0.80 -5.89
CA MET A 63 2.29 -0.07 -6.42
C MET A 63 3.68 0.52 -6.23
N ILE A 64 4.68 -0.33 -6.37
CA ILE A 64 6.08 0.05 -6.51
C ILE A 64 6.49 -0.35 -7.92
N GLU A 65 7.08 0.58 -8.67
CA GLU A 65 7.65 0.29 -9.98
C GLU A 65 9.05 -0.30 -9.78
N THR A 66 9.21 -1.58 -10.09
CA THR A 66 10.47 -2.32 -9.90
C THR A 66 11.26 -2.46 -11.20
N SER A 67 10.87 -1.78 -12.27
CA SER A 67 11.68 -1.72 -13.48
C SER A 67 12.95 -0.91 -13.28
N TRP A 68 13.88 -1.04 -14.22
CA TRP A 68 15.16 -0.33 -14.18
C TRP A 68 14.92 1.20 -13.97
N PRO A 69 15.64 1.86 -13.04
CA PRO A 69 16.92 1.46 -12.44
C PRO A 69 16.86 0.80 -11.06
N THR A 70 15.73 0.27 -10.60
CA THR A 70 15.63 -0.41 -9.29
C THR A 70 16.63 -1.56 -9.13
N GLU A 71 17.28 -1.65 -7.98
CA GLU A 71 18.24 -2.70 -7.61
C GLU A 71 17.71 -3.64 -6.50
N GLU A 72 18.31 -4.83 -6.39
CA GLU A 72 17.98 -5.75 -5.30
C GLU A 72 18.38 -5.13 -3.95
N GLY A 73 17.40 -4.99 -3.06
CA GLY A 73 17.61 -4.45 -1.72
C GLY A 73 17.07 -3.04 -1.53
N ASP A 74 16.76 -2.33 -2.63
CA ASP A 74 16.00 -1.07 -2.62
C ASP A 74 14.68 -1.26 -1.88
N ARG A 75 14.25 -0.21 -1.18
CA ARG A 75 13.03 -0.26 -0.37
C ARG A 75 12.10 0.89 -0.73
N ALA A 76 10.82 0.66 -0.47
CA ALA A 76 9.82 1.71 -0.35
C ALA A 76 9.07 1.50 0.97
N GLN A 77 8.73 2.59 1.66
CA GLN A 77 7.97 2.52 2.91
C GLN A 77 6.71 3.38 2.76
N LEU A 78 5.57 2.79 3.09
CA LEU A 78 4.30 3.50 3.20
C LEU A 78 3.92 3.58 4.68
N GLU A 79 3.69 4.79 5.16
CA GLU A 79 3.33 5.07 6.55
C GLU A 79 1.86 5.44 6.64
N SER A 80 1.16 4.86 7.61
CA SER A 80 -0.22 5.25 7.91
C SER A 80 -0.24 6.49 8.79
N VAL A 81 -1.44 7.07 8.94
CA VAL A 81 -1.72 7.94 10.08
C VAL A 81 -1.46 7.23 11.41
N VAL A 82 -1.26 8.02 12.47
CA VAL A 82 -1.22 7.48 13.83
C VAL A 82 -2.62 7.03 14.24
N PHE A 83 -2.73 5.76 14.63
CA PHE A 83 -3.96 5.20 15.17
C PHE A 83 -4.02 5.38 16.68
N ASP A 84 -5.21 5.70 17.21
CA ASP A 84 -5.43 5.69 18.64
C ASP A 84 -5.14 4.31 19.23
N GLU A 85 -4.66 4.29 20.47
CA GLU A 85 -4.48 3.04 21.22
C GLU A 85 -5.77 2.23 21.25
N THR A 86 -5.63 0.91 21.21
CA THR A 86 -6.81 0.03 21.14
C THR A 86 -7.53 -0.10 22.48
N ASN A 87 -7.01 0.51 23.57
CA ASN A 87 -7.59 0.51 24.91
C ASN A 87 -8.00 -0.89 25.41
N GLY A 88 -7.22 -1.92 25.03
CA GLY A 88 -7.49 -3.32 25.39
C GLY A 88 -8.38 -4.08 24.40
N GLU A 89 -8.91 -3.42 23.38
CA GLU A 89 -9.58 -4.08 22.25
C GLU A 89 -8.56 -4.54 21.20
N SER A 90 -8.96 -5.47 20.32
CA SER A 90 -8.16 -5.88 19.18
C SER A 90 -8.62 -5.15 17.92
N ARG A 91 -7.67 -4.70 17.09
CA ARG A 91 -7.94 -4.17 15.75
C ARG A 91 -7.42 -5.14 14.69
N CYS A 92 -8.19 -5.31 13.63
CA CYS A 92 -7.78 -6.11 12.48
C CYS A 92 -7.31 -5.18 11.36
N PHE A 93 -6.06 -5.36 10.91
CA PHE A 93 -5.55 -4.73 9.71
C PHE A 93 -5.70 -5.71 8.54
N ARG A 94 -6.30 -5.24 7.44
CA ARG A 94 -6.59 -6.04 6.24
C ARG A 94 -6.28 -5.21 5.01
N PHE A 95 -5.67 -5.85 4.02
CA PHE A 95 -5.35 -5.26 2.74
C PHE A 95 -5.35 -6.34 1.67
N TRP A 96 -5.45 -5.90 0.42
CA TRP A 96 -5.26 -6.74 -0.76
C TRP A 96 -3.87 -6.51 -1.32
N TYR A 97 -3.27 -7.54 -1.91
CA TYR A 97 -1.96 -7.48 -2.52
C TYR A 97 -1.98 -8.20 -3.86
N HIS A 98 -1.06 -7.81 -4.74
CA HIS A 98 -0.81 -8.50 -6.01
C HIS A 98 0.71 -8.61 -6.18
N MET A 99 1.24 -9.81 -5.94
CA MET A 99 2.67 -10.10 -5.92
C MET A 99 2.96 -11.18 -6.96
N TYR A 100 2.97 -10.79 -8.25
CA TYR A 100 3.16 -11.70 -9.39
C TYR A 100 4.37 -11.31 -10.23
N GLY A 101 5.28 -12.25 -10.44
CA GLY A 101 6.46 -12.10 -11.30
C GLY A 101 7.76 -12.64 -10.69
N ASP A 102 8.75 -12.89 -11.55
CA ASP A 102 10.02 -13.55 -11.17
C ASP A 102 10.92 -12.73 -10.25
N HIS A 103 10.77 -11.40 -10.26
CA HIS A 103 11.60 -10.45 -9.50
C HIS A 103 10.85 -9.86 -8.31
N ILE A 104 9.77 -10.51 -7.87
CA ILE A 104 8.99 -10.03 -6.73
C ILE A 104 9.80 -10.16 -5.44
N GLY A 105 9.97 -9.03 -4.75
CA GLY A 105 10.65 -8.94 -3.47
C GLY A 105 9.80 -9.42 -2.30
N THR A 106 9.84 -8.65 -1.21
CA THR A 106 9.13 -8.97 0.04
C THR A 106 8.27 -7.80 0.49
N LEU A 107 6.98 -8.05 0.73
CA LEU A 107 6.08 -7.11 1.38
C LEU A 107 6.02 -7.39 2.87
N ASN A 108 6.35 -6.39 3.69
CA ASN A 108 6.33 -6.50 5.15
C ASN A 108 5.34 -5.51 5.74
N VAL A 109 4.67 -5.89 6.83
CA VAL A 109 3.87 -4.97 7.65
C VAL A 109 4.52 -4.84 9.01
N TYR A 110 4.71 -3.59 9.43
CA TYR A 110 5.28 -3.23 10.72
C TYR A 110 4.26 -2.47 11.57
N LEU A 111 4.26 -2.76 12.87
CA LEU A 111 3.62 -1.94 13.88
C LEU A 111 4.67 -1.06 14.54
N PHE A 112 4.47 0.26 14.53
CA PHE A 112 5.34 1.22 15.22
C PHE A 112 4.70 1.68 16.53
N ASN A 113 5.39 1.44 17.65
CA ASN A 113 4.99 1.89 19.00
C ASN A 113 6.17 2.55 19.75
N GLY A 114 7.02 3.25 19.01
CA GLY A 114 8.35 3.72 19.45
C GLY A 114 9.49 2.86 18.89
N THR A 115 9.18 1.64 18.44
CA THR A 115 10.07 0.76 17.65
C THR A 115 9.27 0.06 16.56
N TYR A 116 9.91 -0.24 15.43
CA TYR A 116 9.27 -1.01 14.34
C TYR A 116 9.29 -2.51 14.66
N ASN A 117 8.10 -3.09 14.81
CA ASN A 117 7.91 -4.52 15.06
C ASN A 117 7.26 -5.15 13.83
N ARG A 118 7.92 -6.11 13.18
CA ARG A 118 7.34 -6.80 12.02
C ARG A 118 6.22 -7.73 12.48
N ILE A 119 5.00 -7.51 11.98
CA ILE A 119 3.82 -8.30 12.34
C ILE A 119 3.34 -9.22 11.22
N TRP A 120 3.72 -8.97 9.98
CA TRP A 120 3.40 -9.81 8.82
C TRP A 120 4.46 -9.68 7.73
N SER A 121 4.64 -10.72 6.92
CA SER A 121 5.60 -10.74 5.81
C SER A 121 5.15 -11.73 4.74
N LEU A 122 5.36 -11.39 3.47
CA LEU A 122 5.16 -12.25 2.32
C LEU A 122 6.27 -12.00 1.30
N SER A 123 6.88 -13.05 0.77
CA SER A 123 8.03 -13.00 -0.13
C SER A 123 7.80 -13.81 -1.40
N GLY A 124 8.29 -13.30 -2.52
CA GLY A 124 8.26 -13.99 -3.81
C GLY A 124 6.91 -13.96 -4.50
N ASP A 125 6.81 -14.73 -5.59
CA ASP A 125 5.59 -14.85 -6.38
C ASP A 125 4.50 -15.59 -5.59
N CYS A 126 3.42 -14.86 -5.28
CA CYS A 126 2.27 -15.32 -4.52
C CYS A 126 0.95 -14.82 -5.16
N GLY A 127 0.99 -14.55 -6.47
CA GLY A 127 -0.12 -14.06 -7.29
C GLY A 127 -0.91 -15.15 -8.02
#